data_AF-A0A0K2RN70-F1
#
_entry.id   AF-A0A0K2RN70-F1
#
_cell.length_a   1.000
_cell.length_b   1.000
_cell.length_c   1.000
_cell.angle_alpha   90.00
_cell.angle_beta   90.00
_cell.angle_gamma   90.00
#
_symmetry.space_group_name_H-M   'P 1'
#
loop_
_entity.id
_entity.type
_entity.pdbx_description
1 polymer ?
#
loop_
_entity_poly.entity_id
_entity_poly.type
_entity_poly.pdbx_seq_one_letter_code
_entity_poly.pdbx_strand_id
1 'polypeptide(L)'
;MGGSAGGLLMGAVANLAPEKYAAIVAAVPFVDALNTILDPELPLSALEWEEWGNPITDPEVYEYMKSYTPYENIRAVSYPQIAAVTSFNDTRVLYVEPAKWVQVLRSETTGSAPIVMKIEMDGGHGGASGRYVQWRERAWDYAFVADSLGAVELLPGAGLK
;
A
#
# COMPACT_ATOMS: atom_id res chain seq x y z
N MET A 1 1.20 8.65 3.51
CA MET A 1 2.17 7.58 3.21
C MET A 1 2.19 6.62 4.39
N GLY A 2 2.32 5.32 4.15
CA GLY A 2 2.39 4.31 5.20
C GLY A 2 2.93 3.00 4.62
N GLY A 3 3.58 2.16 5.45
CA GLY A 3 4.16 0.92 4.99
C GLY A 3 3.94 -0.28 5.90
N SER A 4 3.99 -1.50 5.34
CA SER A 4 3.65 -2.75 6.04
C SER A 4 2.20 -2.71 6.58
N ALA A 5 1.98 -2.85 7.89
CA ALA A 5 0.69 -2.57 8.53
C ALA A 5 0.24 -1.11 8.37
N GLY A 6 1.15 -0.16 8.19
CA GLY A 6 0.81 1.20 7.76
C GLY A 6 0.27 1.25 6.32
N GLY A 7 0.58 0.25 5.49
CA GLY A 7 0.00 0.08 4.16
C GLY A 7 -1.45 -0.42 4.20
N LEU A 8 -1.80 -1.26 5.18
CA LEU A 8 -3.19 -1.60 5.51
C LEU A 8 -3.99 -0.32 5.79
N LEU A 9 -3.46 0.55 6.67
CA LEU A 9 -4.06 1.86 6.95
C LEU A 9 -4.23 2.69 5.66
N MET A 10 -3.21 2.77 4.81
CA MET A 10 -3.30 3.52 3.55
C MET A 10 -4.39 2.98 2.61
N GLY A 11 -4.51 1.65 2.49
CA GLY A 11 -5.56 1.04 1.69
C GLY A 11 -6.95 1.26 2.26
N ALA A 12 -7.11 1.19 3.58
CA ALA A 12 -8.39 1.40 4.25
C ALA A 12 -8.87 2.85 4.06
N VAL A 13 -8.00 3.85 4.27
CA VAL A 13 -8.39 5.27 4.08
C VAL A 13 -8.66 5.61 2.63
N ALA A 14 -8.02 4.91 1.67
CA ALA A 14 -8.34 5.05 0.25
C ALA A 14 -9.79 4.67 -0.05
N ASN A 15 -10.33 3.65 0.62
CA ASN A 15 -11.72 3.24 0.46
C ASN A 15 -12.69 4.11 1.25
N LEU A 16 -12.35 4.44 2.50
CA LEU A 16 -13.23 5.17 3.42
C LEU A 16 -13.42 6.63 3.01
N ALA A 17 -12.35 7.31 2.59
CA ALA A 17 -12.37 8.75 2.33
C ALA A 17 -11.42 9.14 1.17
N PRO A 18 -11.56 8.56 -0.04
CA PRO A 18 -10.68 8.84 -1.18
C PRO A 18 -10.58 10.33 -1.50
N GLU A 19 -11.67 11.08 -1.29
CA GLU A 19 -11.76 12.52 -1.57
C GLU A 19 -10.96 13.41 -0.61
N LYS A 20 -10.43 12.86 0.49
CA LYS A 20 -9.65 13.60 1.49
C LYS A 20 -8.15 13.64 1.19
N TYR A 21 -7.69 12.90 0.18
CA TYR A 21 -6.27 12.75 -0.12
C TYR A 21 -6.00 13.15 -1.57
N ALA A 22 -4.91 13.89 -1.81
CA ALA A 22 -4.42 14.16 -3.17
C ALA A 22 -3.64 12.95 -3.72
N ALA A 23 -2.86 12.30 -2.85
CA ALA A 23 -2.11 11.09 -3.17
C ALA A 23 -1.95 10.17 -1.97
N ILE A 24 -1.75 8.89 -2.27
CA ILE A 24 -1.45 7.83 -1.32
C ILE A 24 -0.20 7.08 -1.83
N VAL A 25 0.81 6.96 -0.96
CA VAL A 25 1.94 6.06 -1.18
C VAL A 25 1.86 4.96 -0.11
N ALA A 26 1.67 3.73 -0.56
CA ALA A 26 1.56 2.54 0.25
C ALA A 26 2.78 1.65 -0.01
N ALA A 27 3.70 1.58 0.96
CA ALA A 27 4.97 0.85 0.85
C ALA A 27 4.86 -0.55 1.44
N VAL A 28 5.31 -1.59 0.72
CA VAL A 28 5.14 -3.02 1.04
C VAL A 28 3.79 -3.30 1.71
N PRO A 29 2.67 -2.92 1.07
CA PRO A 29 1.44 -2.64 1.80
C PRO A 29 0.60 -3.89 2.01
N PHE A 30 0.21 -4.13 3.27
CA PHE A 30 -0.63 -5.26 3.67
C PHE A 30 -2.10 -5.00 3.31
N VAL A 31 -2.46 -5.21 2.04
CA VAL A 31 -3.73 -4.76 1.46
C VAL A 31 -4.72 -5.89 1.18
N ASP A 32 -4.26 -7.14 1.22
CA ASP A 32 -5.09 -8.35 1.07
C ASP A 32 -5.24 -9.09 2.41
N ALA A 33 -5.27 -8.31 3.50
CA ALA A 33 -5.06 -8.80 4.86
C ALA A 33 -6.04 -9.90 5.29
N LEU A 34 -7.32 -9.84 4.90
CA LEU A 34 -8.27 -10.89 5.25
C LEU A 34 -7.85 -12.23 4.63
N ASN A 35 -7.53 -12.24 3.33
CA ASN A 35 -7.12 -13.47 2.65
C ASN A 35 -5.79 -13.99 3.17
N THR A 36 -4.83 -13.10 3.48
CA THR A 36 -3.54 -13.50 4.07
C THR A 36 -3.71 -14.12 5.47
N ILE A 37 -4.50 -13.50 6.35
CA ILE A 37 -4.68 -13.99 7.73
C ILE A 37 -5.51 -15.29 7.79
N LEU A 38 -6.35 -15.55 6.79
CA LEU A 38 -7.05 -16.82 6.62
C LEU A 38 -6.15 -17.99 6.21
N ASP A 39 -4.91 -17.73 5.76
CA ASP A 39 -3.95 -18.76 5.38
C ASP A 39 -2.89 -18.95 6.49
N PRO A 40 -2.99 -19.99 7.34
CA PRO A 40 -2.05 -20.22 8.43
C PRO A 40 -0.68 -20.75 7.97
N GLU A 41 -0.53 -21.17 6.71
CA GLU A 41 0.74 -21.67 6.17
C GLU A 41 1.70 -20.53 5.80
N LEU A 42 1.21 -19.29 5.72
CA LEU A 42 2.04 -18.12 5.49
C LEU A 42 2.86 -17.76 6.74
N PRO A 43 4.12 -17.30 6.60
CA PRO A 43 5.09 -17.22 7.71
C PRO A 43 4.65 -16.39 8.92
N LEU A 44 3.78 -15.39 8.73
CA LEU A 44 3.36 -14.46 9.78
C LEU A 44 1.90 -14.63 10.21
N SER A 45 1.04 -15.23 9.39
CA SER A 45 -0.42 -15.16 9.58
C SER A 45 -0.88 -15.69 10.93
N ALA A 46 -0.39 -16.86 11.36
CA ALA A 46 -0.76 -17.43 12.66
C ALA A 46 -0.24 -16.61 13.85
N LEU A 47 0.93 -15.96 13.70
CA LEU A 47 1.49 -15.08 14.72
C LEU A 47 0.68 -13.78 14.85
N GLU A 48 0.14 -13.30 13.72
CA GLU A 48 -0.61 -12.05 13.66
C GLU A 48 -2.07 -12.17 14.14
N TRP A 49 -2.55 -13.37 14.47
CA TRP A 49 -3.87 -13.54 15.10
C TRP A 49 -3.99 -12.86 16.46
N GLU A 50 -2.88 -12.70 17.20
CA GLU A 50 -2.88 -11.94 18.45
C GLU A 50 -3.10 -10.44 18.22
N GLU A 51 -2.80 -9.92 17.03
CA GLU A 51 -2.97 -8.51 16.65
C GLU A 51 -4.34 -8.27 16.00
N TRP A 52 -4.71 -9.07 14.99
CA TRP A 52 -5.91 -8.84 14.18
C TRP A 52 -7.13 -9.64 14.62
N GLY A 53 -6.92 -10.69 15.42
CA GLY A 53 -7.87 -11.76 15.68
C GLY A 53 -7.72 -12.95 14.73
N ASN A 54 -8.39 -14.06 15.06
CA ASN A 54 -8.40 -15.28 14.25
C ASN A 54 -9.72 -15.45 13.46
N PRO A 55 -9.77 -15.05 12.17
CA PRO A 55 -10.98 -15.15 11.34
C PRO A 55 -11.31 -16.59 10.90
N ILE A 56 -10.42 -17.57 11.11
CA ILE A 56 -10.69 -18.98 10.80
C ILE A 56 -11.63 -19.58 11.85
N THR A 57 -11.44 -19.22 13.11
CA THR A 57 -12.18 -19.78 14.24
C THR A 57 -13.33 -18.90 14.74
N ASP A 58 -13.31 -17.61 14.40
CA ASP A 58 -14.27 -16.64 14.90
C ASP A 58 -14.96 -15.87 13.74
N PRO A 59 -16.25 -16.14 13.48
CA PRO A 59 -17.02 -15.43 12.45
C PRO A 59 -17.17 -13.92 12.70
N GLU A 60 -17.18 -13.46 13.97
CA GLU A 60 -17.28 -12.03 14.27
C GLU A 60 -15.97 -11.32 13.88
N VAL A 61 -14.83 -11.96 14.12
CA VAL A 61 -13.53 -11.47 13.64
C VAL A 61 -13.48 -11.43 12.11
N TYR A 62 -13.97 -12.48 11.44
CA TYR A 62 -14.03 -12.51 9.98
C TYR A 62 -14.81 -11.32 9.42
N GLU A 63 -16.03 -11.09 9.91
CA GLU A 63 -16.88 -9.97 9.44
C GLU A 63 -16.26 -8.61 9.79
N TYR A 64 -15.64 -8.48 10.98
CA TYR A 64 -14.98 -7.25 11.37
C TYR A 64 -13.77 -6.94 10.48
N MET A 65 -12.89 -7.91 10.23
CA MET A 65 -11.76 -7.76 9.31
C MET A 65 -12.24 -7.38 7.91
N LYS A 66 -13.21 -8.14 7.38
CA LYS A 66 -13.80 -7.88 6.07
C LYS A 66 -14.38 -6.47 5.93
N SER A 67 -14.84 -5.85 7.01
CA SER A 67 -15.40 -4.48 6.98
C SER A 67 -14.37 -3.38 6.69
N TYR A 68 -13.07 -3.63 6.89
CA TYR A 68 -12.03 -2.61 6.73
C TYR A 68 -10.88 -3.01 5.79
N THR A 69 -10.68 -4.29 5.50
CA THR A 69 -9.52 -4.73 4.72
C THR A 69 -9.56 -4.14 3.30
N PRO A 70 -8.43 -3.61 2.78
CA PRO A 70 -8.45 -2.78 1.58
C PRO A 70 -8.98 -3.48 0.34
N TYR A 71 -8.59 -4.74 0.13
CA TYR A 71 -8.97 -5.50 -1.06
C TYR A 71 -10.48 -5.77 -1.12
N GLU A 72 -11.09 -6.15 -0.01
CA GLU A 72 -12.53 -6.46 0.08
C GLU A 72 -13.43 -5.23 -0.06
N ASN A 73 -12.89 -4.03 0.19
CA ASN A 73 -13.66 -2.78 0.27
C ASN A 73 -13.41 -1.81 -0.89
N ILE A 74 -12.77 -2.27 -1.98
CA ILE A 74 -12.67 -1.49 -3.21
C ILE A 74 -14.08 -1.25 -3.77
N ARG A 75 -14.34 -0.02 -4.22
CA ARG A 75 -15.66 0.41 -4.72
C ARG A 75 -15.52 1.33 -5.94
N ALA A 76 -16.58 1.45 -6.72
CA ALA A 76 -16.60 2.31 -7.91
C ALA A 76 -16.66 3.81 -7.53
N VAL A 77 -15.50 4.41 -7.30
CA VAL A 77 -15.34 5.84 -6.95
C VAL A 77 -14.08 6.43 -7.59
N SER A 78 -13.96 7.75 -7.58
CA SER A 78 -12.75 8.43 -8.05
C SER A 78 -11.66 8.35 -6.97
N TYR A 79 -10.77 7.37 -7.10
CA TYR A 79 -9.59 7.27 -6.23
C TYR A 79 -8.56 8.39 -6.53
N PRO A 80 -7.78 8.80 -5.51
CA PRO A 80 -6.68 9.76 -5.71
C PRO A 80 -5.52 9.11 -6.46
N GLN A 81 -4.41 9.84 -6.64
CA GLN A 81 -3.19 9.20 -7.11
C GLN A 81 -2.74 8.15 -6.10
N ILE A 82 -2.46 6.93 -6.54
CA ILE A 82 -2.05 5.83 -5.66
C ILE A 82 -0.75 5.22 -6.19
N ALA A 83 0.25 5.09 -5.33
CA ALA A 83 1.44 4.31 -5.58
C ALA A 83 1.52 3.15 -4.59
N ALA A 84 1.47 1.91 -5.12
CA ALA A 84 1.84 0.72 -4.38
C ALA A 84 3.32 0.42 -4.65
N VAL A 85 4.17 0.67 -3.66
CA VAL A 85 5.62 0.42 -3.74
C VAL A 85 5.90 -0.89 -3.03
N THR A 86 6.52 -1.87 -3.67
CA THR A 86 6.76 -3.19 -3.07
C THR A 86 8.08 -3.79 -3.57
N SER A 87 8.42 -4.98 -3.08
CA SER A 87 9.57 -5.76 -3.53
C SER A 87 9.16 -7.19 -3.86
N PHE A 88 9.77 -7.76 -4.89
CA PHE A 88 9.45 -9.10 -5.38
C PHE A 88 9.77 -10.20 -4.35
N ASN A 89 10.88 -10.08 -3.62
CA ASN A 89 11.30 -11.07 -2.60
C ASN A 89 10.83 -10.69 -1.19
N ASP A 90 9.77 -9.89 -1.05
CA ASP A 90 9.18 -9.60 0.26
C ASP A 90 8.48 -10.85 0.81
N THR A 91 8.98 -11.35 1.94
CA THR A 91 8.45 -12.52 2.64
C THR A 91 7.56 -12.18 3.83
N ARG A 92 7.40 -10.89 4.15
CA ARG A 92 6.51 -10.41 5.22
C ARG A 92 5.16 -9.97 4.67
N VAL A 93 5.17 -9.28 3.53
CA VAL A 93 3.96 -8.91 2.76
C VAL A 93 4.23 -9.29 1.32
N LEU A 94 3.54 -10.31 0.81
CA LEU A 94 3.83 -10.85 -0.51
C LEU A 94 3.50 -9.82 -1.60
N TYR A 95 4.34 -9.70 -2.63
CA TYR A 95 4.14 -8.73 -3.73
C TYR A 95 2.79 -8.91 -4.46
N VAL A 96 2.17 -10.09 -4.36
CA VAL A 96 0.88 -10.39 -4.97
C VAL A 96 -0.25 -9.58 -4.35
N GLU A 97 -0.15 -9.18 -3.08
CA GLU A 97 -1.16 -8.35 -2.42
C GLU A 97 -1.31 -6.98 -3.11
N PRO A 98 -0.25 -6.14 -3.21
CA PRO A 98 -0.33 -4.89 -3.95
C PRO A 98 -0.61 -5.09 -5.45
N ALA A 99 -0.17 -6.20 -6.06
CA ALA A 99 -0.45 -6.48 -7.46
C ALA A 99 -1.94 -6.68 -7.73
N LYS A 100 -2.62 -7.50 -6.93
CA LYS A 100 -4.08 -7.69 -7.00
C LYS A 100 -4.81 -6.39 -6.70
N TRP A 101 -4.40 -5.69 -5.64
CA TRP A 101 -5.03 -4.44 -5.20
C TRP A 101 -4.99 -3.36 -6.27
N VAL A 102 -3.82 -3.11 -6.88
CA VAL A 102 -3.66 -2.13 -7.97
C VAL A 102 -4.51 -2.50 -9.18
N GLN A 103 -4.59 -3.79 -9.52
CA GLN A 103 -5.38 -4.22 -10.68
C GLN A 103 -6.88 -3.94 -10.48
N VAL A 104 -7.43 -4.26 -9.31
CA VAL A 104 -8.85 -4.02 -9.01
C VAL A 104 -9.15 -2.53 -8.85
N LEU A 105 -8.26 -1.77 -8.19
CA LEU A 105 -8.40 -0.31 -8.12
C LEU A 105 -8.49 0.34 -9.51
N ARG A 106 -7.68 -0.11 -10.47
CA ARG A 106 -7.72 0.39 -11.85
C ARG A 106 -8.99 0.00 -12.59
N SER A 107 -9.57 -1.18 -12.31
CA SER A 107 -10.83 -1.59 -12.95
C SER A 107 -12.04 -0.87 -12.37
N GLU A 108 -12.03 -0.59 -11.07
CA GLU A 108 -13.18 -0.01 -10.37
C GLU A 108 -13.16 1.53 -10.32
N THR A 109 -11.98 2.17 -10.39
CA THR A 109 -11.91 3.63 -10.29
C THR A 109 -12.75 4.32 -11.37
N THR A 110 -13.56 5.29 -10.96
CA THR A 110 -14.30 6.17 -11.89
C THR A 110 -13.51 7.44 -12.23
N GLY A 111 -12.34 7.63 -11.62
CA GLY A 111 -11.46 8.78 -11.82
C GLY A 111 -10.37 8.49 -12.84
N SER A 112 -9.62 9.53 -13.22
CA SER A 112 -8.49 9.43 -14.16
C SER A 112 -7.12 9.52 -13.49
N ALA A 113 -7.07 9.60 -12.15
CA ALA A 113 -5.82 9.72 -11.42
C ALA A 113 -4.96 8.45 -11.60
N PRO A 114 -3.63 8.59 -11.76
CA PRO A 114 -2.75 7.44 -11.91
C PRO A 114 -2.74 6.55 -10.66
N ILE A 115 -2.95 5.25 -10.88
CA ILE A 115 -2.76 4.19 -9.90
C ILE A 115 -1.61 3.34 -10.41
N VAL A 116 -0.49 3.33 -9.71
CA VAL A 116 0.78 2.73 -10.18
C VAL A 116 1.29 1.70 -9.19
N MET A 117 2.01 0.71 -9.72
CA MET A 117 2.77 -0.25 -8.94
C MET A 117 4.24 -0.06 -9.28
N LYS A 118 5.08 0.10 -8.26
CA LYS A 118 6.54 0.06 -8.36
C LYS A 118 7.03 -1.18 -7.63
N ILE A 119 7.73 -2.05 -8.33
CA ILE A 119 8.29 -3.28 -7.76
C ILE A 119 9.81 -3.25 -7.87
N GLU A 120 10.47 -3.39 -6.73
CA GLU A 120 11.91 -3.69 -6.66
C GLU A 120 12.10 -5.20 -6.86
N MET A 121 12.90 -5.60 -7.84
CA MET A 121 12.98 -7.00 -8.27
C MET A 121 13.94 -7.84 -7.42
N ASP A 122 14.93 -7.21 -6.78
CA ASP A 122 15.98 -7.91 -6.02
C ASP A 122 15.78 -7.79 -4.50
N GLY A 123 15.03 -6.80 -4.05
CA GLY A 123 14.82 -6.47 -2.63
C GLY A 123 13.78 -7.35 -1.92
N GLY A 124 13.78 -7.26 -0.58
CA GLY A 124 12.75 -7.84 0.30
C GLY A 124 11.90 -6.76 0.99
N HIS A 125 11.40 -7.04 2.19
CA HIS A 125 10.52 -6.10 2.92
C HIS A 125 11.15 -4.72 3.20
N GLY A 126 12.47 -4.66 3.34
CA GLY A 126 13.21 -3.40 3.52
C GLY A 126 13.51 -2.66 2.21
N GLY A 127 13.05 -3.16 1.07
CA GLY A 127 13.47 -2.71 -0.25
C GLY A 127 14.87 -3.20 -0.63
N ALA A 128 15.47 -2.54 -1.61
CA ALA A 128 16.85 -2.80 -2.01
C ALA A 128 17.87 -2.26 -0.99
N SER A 129 19.03 -2.90 -0.94
CA SER A 129 20.11 -2.56 -0.01
C SER A 129 21.00 -1.42 -0.53
N GLY A 130 21.65 -0.70 0.39
CA GLY A 130 22.64 0.33 0.07
C GLY A 130 22.10 1.76 0.17
N ARG A 131 22.90 2.65 0.77
CA ARG A 131 22.51 4.04 1.10
C ARG A 131 21.97 4.84 -0.08
N TYR A 132 22.59 4.72 -1.25
CA TYR A 132 22.23 5.51 -2.42
C TYR A 132 20.93 5.01 -3.07
N VAL A 133 20.67 3.71 -2.98
CA VAL A 133 19.39 3.14 -3.42
C VAL A 133 18.29 3.68 -2.53
N GLN A 134 18.46 3.63 -1.21
CA GLN A 134 17.48 4.19 -0.26
C GLN A 134 17.17 5.68 -0.49
N TRP A 135 18.18 6.48 -0.86
CA TRP A 135 17.94 7.88 -1.23
C TRP A 135 17.13 8.02 -2.52
N ARG A 136 17.41 7.19 -3.54
CA ARG A 136 16.61 7.18 -4.78
C ARG A 136 15.18 6.74 -4.54
N GLU A 137 14.98 5.71 -3.73
CA GLU A 137 13.65 5.24 -3.34
C GLU A 137 12.86 6.34 -2.63
N ARG A 138 13.47 7.00 -1.63
CA ARG A 138 12.83 8.14 -0.95
C ARG A 138 12.56 9.32 -1.89
N ALA A 139 13.48 9.61 -2.81
CA ALA A 139 13.30 10.65 -3.79
C ALA A 139 12.13 10.35 -4.72
N TRP A 140 11.94 9.08 -5.11
CA TRP A 140 10.80 8.65 -5.92
C TRP A 140 9.47 8.86 -5.18
N ASP A 141 9.39 8.41 -3.93
CA ASP A 141 8.21 8.60 -3.08
C ASP A 141 7.80 10.07 -2.97
N TYR A 142 8.78 10.95 -2.68
CA TYR A 142 8.53 12.38 -2.55
C TYR A 142 8.23 13.04 -3.89
N ALA A 143 8.85 12.60 -4.99
CA ALA A 143 8.53 13.10 -6.32
C ALA A 143 7.07 12.78 -6.68
N PHE A 144 6.59 11.55 -6.39
CA PHE A 144 5.20 11.17 -6.61
C PHE A 144 4.22 12.05 -5.82
N VAL A 145 4.51 12.28 -4.54
CA VAL A 145 3.67 13.17 -3.70
C VAL A 145 3.74 14.62 -4.18
N ALA A 146 4.93 15.14 -4.49
CA ALA A 146 5.11 16.50 -4.95
C ALA A 146 4.38 16.76 -6.28
N ASP A 147 4.48 15.83 -7.24
CA ASP A 147 3.76 15.87 -8.51
C ASP A 147 2.24 15.95 -8.30
N SER A 148 1.70 15.10 -7.41
CA SER A 148 0.26 15.11 -7.08
C SER A 148 -0.25 16.43 -6.50
N LEU A 149 0.64 17.22 -5.88
CA LEU A 149 0.34 18.51 -5.28
C LEU A 149 0.68 19.69 -6.22
N GLY A 150 1.23 19.42 -7.41
CA GLY A 150 1.79 20.45 -8.29
C GLY A 150 3.03 21.15 -7.73
N ALA A 151 3.67 20.57 -6.71
CA ALA A 151 4.82 21.14 -6.01
C ALA A 151 6.16 20.76 -6.68
N VAL A 152 6.27 20.99 -7.99
CA VAL A 152 7.38 20.52 -8.83
C VAL A 152 8.49 21.56 -9.05
N GLU A 153 8.31 22.78 -8.56
CA GLU A 153 9.28 23.87 -8.65
C GLU A 153 10.07 24.05 -7.36
N LEU A 154 11.35 24.42 -7.48
CA LEU A 154 12.17 24.76 -6.32
C LEU A 154 11.78 26.13 -5.78
N LEU A 155 11.68 26.23 -4.46
CA LEU A 155 11.56 27.53 -3.80
C LEU A 155 12.83 28.37 -4.04
N PRO A 156 12.71 29.70 -4.19
CA PRO A 156 13.87 30.59 -4.31
C PRO A 156 14.87 30.34 -3.16
N GLY A 157 16.12 30.04 -3.51
CA GLY A 157 17.19 29.79 -2.53
C GLY A 157 17.24 28.37 -1.95
N ALA A 158 16.35 27.45 -2.35
CA ALA A 158 16.37 26.04 -1.91
C ALA A 158 17.34 25.14 -2.71
N GLY A 159 18.11 25.70 -3.65
CA GLY A 159 19.12 24.94 -4.39
C GLY A 159 20.20 24.37 -3.48
N LEU A 160 20.63 23.13 -3.75
CA LEU A 160 21.82 22.53 -3.14
C LEU A 160 23.01 23.47 -3.38
N LYS A 161 23.62 23.98 -2.30
CA LYS A 161 24.90 24.68 -2.36
C LYS A 161 26.03 23.71 -2.65
#